data_AF-A0A7K0L5U7-F1
#
_entry.id   AF-A0A7K0L5U7-F1
#
_cell.length_a   1.000
_cell.length_b   1.000
_cell.length_c   1.000
_cell.angle_alpha   90.00
_cell.angle_beta   90.00
_cell.angle_gamma   90.00
#
_symmetry.space_group_name_H-M   'P 1'
#
loop_
_entity.id
_entity.type
_entity.pdbx_description
1 polymer ?
#
loop_
_entity_poly.entity_id
_entity_poly.type
_entity_poly.pdbx_seq_one_letter_code
_entity_poly.pdbx_strand_id
1 'polypeptide(L)'
;KQVASGRFGVTSEYLVNSDDIQIKMAQGAKPGEGGQLPGNKVYPWIAKVRHSTPGVGLISPPPHHDIYSIEDLAQLIHDLKNANKEARIHVKLVAEVGVGTVAAGVSKAHADVVLISGHDGGTGASPLTSLKHAGAPWELGLAETQQTLILNGLRDRIVVQADGQMKTGRDVVIAALLGAEEFGFATAPLVVSGCVMMRVCHLDTCPVGVATQNPELRKKFTGKPEFVETFFEYIAQEVREILASLGFKRLEDAVGQVEALETKAAVDHWKASGLDLAPLLAFPNVNPGVIRHNTTKQDHGLVGALDNELINKAKTALEDRIPIKIRSGIKNGNRTVGTMLGSEITRRFGSNGLPDNTVDISFHGSAGQSFGAFIPNGLTLRLFGDSNDYLGKGLSGGRIILRPDEKSSFNSNENVIAGNVIGYGATTGSIYIRGVVGERFCVRNSGATAVVEGVGDHGCEYMTGGTAVILGRTGRNFGAGMSGGIAYVLDLDPLNVNPEMVDILAVSSQNAEFVKQVITNFADETESEVAKNLLENWSENLTRISMILPRDYARVLSIIARAEREGLSADELVMAAVNG
;
A
#
# COMPACT_ATOMS: atom_id res chain seq x y z
N LYS A 1 9.02 -4.22 5.57
CA LYS A 1 8.42 -3.07 4.84
C LYS A 1 6.90 -3.16 4.94
N GLN A 2 6.15 -2.08 4.69
CA GLN A 2 4.69 -2.03 4.83
C GLN A 2 4.02 -1.54 3.54
N VAL A 3 2.90 -2.16 3.20
CA VAL A 3 1.98 -1.77 2.14
C VAL A 3 0.66 -1.40 2.81
N ALA A 4 0.32 -0.12 2.82
CA ALA A 4 -0.89 0.43 3.42
C ALA A 4 -1.75 1.15 2.36
N SER A 5 -2.99 1.49 2.68
CA SER A 5 -3.98 2.10 1.76
C SER A 5 -3.50 3.34 1.00
N GLY A 6 -2.60 4.14 1.57
CA GLY A 6 -2.05 5.32 0.87
C GLY A 6 -1.00 4.99 -0.20
N ARG A 7 -0.43 3.78 -0.21
CA ARG A 7 0.69 3.35 -1.08
C ARG A 7 1.90 4.30 -1.10
N PHE A 8 2.05 5.13 -0.07
CA PHE A 8 3.14 6.10 0.00
C PHE A 8 4.51 5.40 0.00
N GLY A 9 5.34 5.73 -0.99
CA GLY A 9 6.69 5.18 -1.13
C GLY A 9 6.75 3.70 -1.53
N VAL A 10 5.62 3.09 -1.93
CA VAL A 10 5.58 1.70 -2.38
C VAL A 10 5.99 1.65 -3.86
N THR A 11 7.26 1.34 -4.10
CA THR A 11 7.85 1.16 -5.44
C THR A 11 8.38 -0.26 -5.61
N SER A 12 8.72 -0.66 -6.84
CA SER A 12 9.43 -1.92 -7.09
C SER A 12 10.68 -2.05 -6.20
N GLU A 13 11.51 -0.99 -6.14
CA GLU A 13 12.74 -0.99 -5.34
C GLU A 13 12.47 -1.12 -3.84
N TYR A 14 11.41 -0.49 -3.35
CA TYR A 14 10.97 -0.63 -1.96
C TYR A 14 10.59 -2.08 -1.62
N LEU A 15 9.89 -2.76 -2.53
CA LEU A 15 9.39 -4.13 -2.33
C LEU A 15 10.50 -5.16 -2.40
N VAL A 16 11.42 -5.08 -3.38
CA VAL A 16 12.53 -6.04 -3.51
C VAL A 16 13.56 -5.92 -2.39
N ASN A 17 13.69 -4.75 -1.75
CA ASN A 17 14.58 -4.53 -0.62
C ASN A 17 13.87 -4.77 0.72
N SER A 18 13.33 -5.98 0.90
CA SER A 18 12.64 -6.38 2.13
C SER A 18 12.65 -7.89 2.36
N ASP A 19 12.73 -8.29 3.63
CA ASP A 19 12.55 -9.68 4.07
C ASP A 19 11.10 -9.97 4.45
N ASP A 20 10.38 -8.96 4.95
CA ASP A 20 8.95 -9.04 5.29
C ASP A 20 8.20 -7.88 4.64
N ILE A 21 7.03 -8.15 4.05
CA ILE A 21 6.11 -7.14 3.52
C ILE A 21 4.79 -7.23 4.29
N GLN A 22 4.44 -6.19 5.03
CA GLN A 22 3.22 -6.14 5.84
C GLN A 22 2.10 -5.39 5.12
N ILE A 23 1.04 -6.11 4.75
CA ILE A 23 -0.26 -5.54 4.38
C ILE A 23 -0.91 -5.02 5.65
N LYS A 24 -1.07 -3.70 5.73
CA LYS A 24 -1.66 -3.04 6.90
C LYS A 24 -3.16 -2.82 6.71
N MET A 25 -3.97 -3.79 7.10
CA MET A 25 -5.44 -3.63 7.08
C MET A 25 -5.86 -2.57 8.09
N ALA A 26 -5.31 -2.61 9.31
CA ALA A 26 -5.71 -1.73 10.39
C ALA A 26 -4.58 -1.48 11.40
N GLN A 27 -4.84 -0.62 12.39
CA GLN A 27 -4.00 -0.44 13.58
C GLN A 27 -4.88 -0.19 14.81
N GLY A 28 -4.44 -0.68 15.98
CA GLY A 28 -5.25 -0.64 17.21
C GLY A 28 -5.79 0.73 17.59
N ALA A 29 -4.99 1.78 17.39
CA ALA A 29 -5.37 3.15 17.75
C ALA A 29 -6.52 3.74 16.92
N LYS A 30 -6.78 3.19 15.72
CA LYS A 30 -7.81 3.65 14.79
C LYS A 30 -8.12 2.58 13.74
N PRO A 31 -8.84 1.51 14.12
CA PRO A 31 -8.99 0.34 13.27
C PRO A 31 -9.77 0.60 11.98
N GLY A 32 -10.82 1.43 12.06
CA GLY A 32 -11.69 1.76 10.92
C GLY A 32 -11.23 2.92 10.04
N GLU A 33 -9.98 3.37 10.16
CA GLU A 33 -9.49 4.60 9.50
C GLU A 33 -8.10 4.45 8.87
N GLY A 34 -7.79 5.37 7.96
CA GLY A 34 -6.48 5.48 7.33
C GLY A 34 -5.40 6.15 8.18
N GLY A 35 -4.16 6.05 7.69
CA GLY A 35 -3.03 6.82 8.22
C GLY A 35 -3.25 8.32 8.07
N GLN A 36 -2.72 9.10 9.03
CA GLN A 36 -2.81 10.56 9.01
C GLN A 36 -1.41 11.13 9.28
N LEU A 37 -0.96 12.03 8.41
CA LEU A 37 0.23 12.84 8.62
C LEU A 37 -0.13 14.31 8.37
N PRO A 38 -0.15 15.16 9.42
CA PRO A 38 -0.42 16.59 9.29
C PRO A 38 0.54 17.29 8.32
N GLY A 39 0.04 18.27 7.56
CA GLY A 39 0.81 18.96 6.51
C GLY A 39 2.07 19.67 7.01
N ASN A 40 2.03 20.21 8.23
CA ASN A 40 3.20 20.80 8.91
C ASN A 40 4.30 19.78 9.23
N LYS A 41 4.04 18.47 9.09
CA LYS A 41 5.05 17.41 9.18
C LYS A 41 5.50 16.89 7.81
N VAL A 42 4.92 17.38 6.72
CA VAL A 42 5.26 16.96 5.35
C VAL A 42 6.35 17.88 4.81
N TYR A 43 7.53 17.79 5.43
CA TYR A 43 8.73 18.48 4.98
C TYR A 43 9.21 17.94 3.63
N PRO A 44 10.07 18.66 2.89
CA PRO A 44 10.52 18.26 1.55
C PRO A 44 11.08 16.84 1.46
N TRP A 45 11.87 16.40 2.45
CA TRP A 45 12.39 15.03 2.48
C TRP A 45 11.31 13.97 2.75
N ILE A 46 10.25 14.31 3.50
CA ILE A 46 9.09 13.43 3.70
C ILE A 46 8.27 13.34 2.41
N ALA A 47 8.00 14.49 1.79
CA ALA A 47 7.29 14.58 0.52
C ALA A 47 7.99 13.77 -0.57
N LYS A 48 9.33 13.89 -0.66
CA LYS A 48 10.17 13.11 -1.58
C LYS A 48 10.02 11.60 -1.39
N VAL A 49 10.13 11.10 -0.16
CA VAL A 49 10.01 9.65 0.14
C VAL A 49 8.60 9.13 -0.12
N ARG A 50 7.58 10.00 -0.06
CA ARG A 50 6.18 9.63 -0.24
C ARG A 50 5.63 9.90 -1.64
N HIS A 51 6.42 10.49 -2.54
CA HIS A 51 5.93 10.97 -3.84
C HIS A 51 4.67 11.84 -3.66
N SER A 52 4.80 12.83 -2.78
CA SER A 52 3.74 13.78 -2.44
C SER A 52 4.27 15.22 -2.48
N THR A 53 3.38 16.19 -2.22
CA THR A 53 3.73 17.61 -2.21
C THR A 53 4.14 18.07 -0.80
N PRO A 54 5.24 18.84 -0.64
CA PRO A 54 5.58 19.45 0.64
C PRO A 54 4.45 20.31 1.19
N GLY A 55 4.24 20.27 2.51
CA GLY A 55 3.22 21.07 3.19
C GLY A 55 1.79 20.57 3.10
N VAL A 56 1.47 19.65 2.19
CA VAL A 56 0.12 19.10 2.00
C VAL A 56 -0.10 17.93 2.95
N GLY A 57 -1.18 17.97 3.73
CA GLY A 57 -1.54 16.89 4.66
C GLY A 57 -1.81 15.57 3.92
N LEU A 58 -1.37 14.46 4.50
CA LEU A 58 -1.55 13.12 3.91
C LEU A 58 -2.54 12.32 4.74
N ILE A 59 -3.76 12.23 4.23
CA ILE A 59 -4.80 11.34 4.75
C ILE A 59 -4.88 10.15 3.82
N SER A 60 -4.65 8.96 4.36
CA SER A 60 -4.81 7.74 3.57
C SER A 60 -6.29 7.36 3.53
N PRO A 61 -6.77 6.75 2.43
CA PRO A 61 -8.10 6.15 2.41
C PRO A 61 -8.25 5.15 3.56
N PRO A 62 -9.42 4.99 4.18
CA PRO A 62 -9.64 3.94 5.16
C PRO A 62 -9.41 2.54 4.58
N PRO A 63 -9.99 2.15 3.42
CA PRO A 63 -9.75 0.84 2.84
C PRO A 63 -8.49 0.82 1.97
N HIS A 64 -7.94 -0.36 1.77
CA HIS A 64 -7.16 -0.65 0.58
C HIS A 64 -8.11 -0.75 -0.61
N HIS A 65 -7.93 0.09 -1.64
CA HIS A 65 -8.84 0.06 -2.80
C HIS A 65 -8.68 -1.19 -3.67
N ASP A 66 -7.67 -2.01 -3.41
CA ASP A 66 -7.44 -3.32 -4.01
C ASP A 66 -7.72 -4.47 -3.02
N ILE A 67 -8.49 -4.21 -1.95
CA ILE A 67 -8.98 -5.22 -1.01
C ILE A 67 -10.41 -4.89 -0.59
N TYR A 68 -11.39 -5.45 -1.29
CA TYR A 68 -12.80 -5.37 -0.91
C TYR A 68 -13.39 -6.69 -0.43
N SER A 69 -12.60 -7.75 -0.51
CA SER A 69 -12.96 -9.12 -0.16
C SER A 69 -11.72 -9.92 0.23
N ILE A 70 -11.91 -11.18 0.64
CA ILE A 70 -10.80 -12.06 1.03
C ILE A 70 -10.00 -12.55 -0.19
N GLU A 71 -10.67 -12.69 -1.34
CA GLU A 71 -10.06 -13.02 -2.61
C GLU A 71 -9.20 -11.87 -3.16
N ASP A 72 -9.59 -10.61 -2.90
CA ASP A 72 -8.75 -9.45 -3.23
C ASP A 72 -7.51 -9.38 -2.32
N LEU A 73 -7.64 -9.74 -1.03
CA LEU A 73 -6.49 -9.88 -0.16
C LEU A 73 -5.54 -10.97 -0.68
N ALA A 74 -6.07 -12.11 -1.09
CA ALA A 74 -5.28 -13.17 -1.72
C ALA A 74 -4.59 -12.69 -3.00
N GLN A 75 -5.26 -11.85 -3.80
CA GLN A 75 -4.66 -11.23 -4.97
C GLN A 75 -3.51 -10.29 -4.60
N LEU A 76 -3.65 -9.43 -3.58
CA LEU A 76 -2.55 -8.58 -3.12
C LEU A 76 -1.39 -9.41 -2.54
N ILE A 77 -1.65 -10.47 -1.79
CA ILE A 77 -0.60 -11.38 -1.30
C ILE A 77 0.16 -11.97 -2.50
N HIS A 78 -0.57 -12.44 -3.51
CA HIS A 78 0.02 -12.95 -4.75
C HIS A 78 0.85 -11.86 -5.46
N ASP A 79 0.34 -10.64 -5.59
CA ASP A 79 1.06 -9.53 -6.22
C ASP A 79 2.39 -9.22 -5.51
N LEU A 80 2.36 -9.15 -4.18
CA LEU A 80 3.54 -8.85 -3.37
C LEU A 80 4.55 -9.98 -3.39
N LYS A 81 4.09 -11.24 -3.45
CA LYS A 81 4.99 -12.39 -3.59
C LYS A 81 5.61 -12.46 -4.99
N ASN A 82 4.89 -12.08 -6.04
CA ASN A 82 5.47 -11.91 -7.38
C ASN A 82 6.50 -10.76 -7.39
N ALA A 83 6.22 -9.66 -6.70
CA ALA A 83 7.15 -8.54 -6.57
C ALA A 83 8.40 -8.92 -5.77
N ASN A 84 8.26 -9.74 -4.73
CA ASN A 84 9.39 -10.27 -3.97
C ASN A 84 9.15 -11.69 -3.47
N LYS A 85 9.66 -12.67 -4.23
CA LYS A 85 9.51 -14.10 -3.93
C LYS A 85 10.19 -14.54 -2.62
N GLU A 86 11.21 -13.80 -2.18
CA GLU A 86 11.97 -14.11 -0.95
C GLU A 86 11.29 -13.56 0.30
N ALA A 87 10.44 -12.53 0.17
CA ALA A 87 9.83 -11.89 1.34
C ALA A 87 8.65 -12.68 1.91
N ARG A 88 8.48 -12.69 3.24
CA ARG A 88 7.24 -13.14 3.88
C ARG A 88 6.17 -12.08 3.76
N ILE A 89 4.92 -12.49 3.56
CA ILE A 89 3.77 -11.59 3.52
C ILE A 89 3.03 -11.61 4.86
N HIS A 90 3.05 -10.47 5.55
CA HIS A 90 2.35 -10.28 6.82
C HIS A 90 1.00 -9.60 6.56
N VAL A 91 -0.03 -9.98 7.30
CA VAL A 91 -1.31 -9.25 7.35
C VAL A 91 -1.53 -8.73 8.76
N LYS A 92 -1.54 -7.41 8.93
CA LYS A 92 -1.79 -6.75 10.22
C LYS A 92 -3.27 -6.47 10.40
N LEU A 93 -3.88 -7.18 11.34
CA LEU A 93 -5.26 -7.04 11.81
C LEU A 93 -5.28 -6.35 13.18
N VAL A 94 -6.47 -5.96 13.61
CA VAL A 94 -6.72 -5.48 14.98
C VAL A 94 -7.63 -6.47 15.67
N ALA A 95 -7.38 -6.73 16.95
CA ALA A 95 -8.24 -7.56 17.78
C ALA A 95 -9.65 -6.95 17.85
N GLU A 96 -10.63 -7.77 17.49
CA GLU A 96 -12.06 -7.57 17.71
C GLU A 96 -12.74 -8.93 17.66
N VAL A 97 -13.99 -9.02 18.11
CA VAL A 97 -14.75 -10.28 18.04
C VAL A 97 -14.90 -10.69 16.58
N GLY A 98 -14.50 -11.92 16.24
CA GLY A 98 -14.55 -12.45 14.88
C GLY A 98 -13.21 -12.40 14.13
N VAL A 99 -12.17 -11.79 14.71
CA VAL A 99 -10.84 -11.70 14.09
C VAL A 99 -10.23 -13.08 13.81
N GLY A 100 -10.57 -14.12 14.59
CA GLY A 100 -10.09 -15.47 14.36
C GLY A 100 -10.62 -16.06 13.06
N THR A 101 -11.86 -15.74 12.70
CA THR A 101 -12.46 -16.14 11.40
C THR A 101 -11.74 -15.44 10.24
N VAL A 102 -11.45 -14.15 10.40
CA VAL A 102 -10.67 -13.39 9.41
C VAL A 102 -9.26 -13.96 9.27
N ALA A 103 -8.60 -14.30 10.38
CA ALA A 103 -7.27 -14.91 10.38
C ALA A 103 -7.23 -16.28 9.68
N ALA A 104 -8.29 -17.09 9.79
CA ALA A 104 -8.42 -18.31 9.01
C ALA A 104 -8.53 -18.04 7.50
N GLY A 105 -9.26 -17.00 7.11
CA GLY A 105 -9.30 -16.52 5.72
C GLY A 105 -7.91 -16.06 5.24
N VAL A 106 -7.20 -15.28 6.07
CA VAL A 106 -5.83 -14.79 5.80
C VAL A 106 -4.85 -15.95 5.58
N SER A 107 -4.93 -17.00 6.40
CA SER A 107 -4.12 -18.21 6.23
C SER A 107 -4.44 -18.94 4.91
N LYS A 108 -5.72 -19.06 4.55
CA LYS A 108 -6.16 -19.63 3.26
C LYS A 108 -5.79 -18.76 2.06
N ALA A 109 -5.64 -17.45 2.26
CA ALA A 109 -5.15 -16.50 1.27
C ALA A 109 -3.61 -16.53 1.11
N HIS A 110 -2.94 -17.50 1.73
CA HIS A 110 -1.50 -17.75 1.65
C HIS A 110 -0.62 -16.71 2.35
N ALA A 111 -1.14 -15.94 3.31
CA ALA A 111 -0.28 -15.10 4.14
C ALA A 111 0.68 -15.97 4.96
N ASP A 112 1.93 -15.53 5.08
CA ASP A 112 2.97 -16.22 5.86
C ASP A 112 2.84 -15.88 7.36
N VAL A 113 2.36 -14.66 7.68
CA VAL A 113 2.20 -14.18 9.05
C VAL A 113 0.88 -13.42 9.22
N VAL A 114 0.16 -13.64 10.32
CA VAL A 114 -0.95 -12.79 10.77
C VAL A 114 -0.56 -12.09 12.06
N LEU A 115 -0.67 -10.76 12.09
CA LEU A 115 -0.43 -9.94 13.27
C LEU A 115 -1.76 -9.50 13.87
N ILE A 116 -1.97 -9.80 15.16
CA ILE A 116 -3.10 -9.34 15.94
C ILE A 116 -2.66 -8.16 16.82
N SER A 117 -3.09 -6.96 16.45
CA SER A 117 -2.83 -5.74 17.22
C SER A 117 -3.92 -5.45 18.25
N GLY A 118 -3.54 -5.17 19.49
CA GLY A 118 -4.45 -4.70 20.53
C GLY A 118 -4.89 -3.24 20.35
N HIS A 119 -6.05 -2.89 20.89
CA HIS A 119 -6.62 -1.52 20.88
C HIS A 119 -5.70 -0.46 21.50
N ASP A 120 -4.79 -0.88 22.36
CA ASP A 120 -3.89 -0.05 23.14
C ASP A 120 -2.65 0.41 22.35
N GLY A 121 -2.48 -0.05 21.11
CA GLY A 121 -1.39 0.35 20.22
C GLY A 121 -1.18 1.87 20.12
N GLY A 122 0.08 2.30 20.02
CA GLY A 122 0.43 3.72 19.89
C GLY A 122 0.09 4.32 18.52
N THR A 123 -0.01 5.65 18.45
CA THR A 123 -0.16 6.39 17.18
C THR A 123 0.44 7.78 17.26
N GLY A 124 0.94 8.30 16.12
CA GLY A 124 1.43 9.67 16.02
C GLY A 124 0.30 10.70 15.84
N ALA A 125 -0.82 10.31 15.21
CA ALA A 125 -1.99 11.15 14.97
C ALA A 125 -3.24 10.29 14.76
N SER A 126 -4.31 10.59 15.50
CA SER A 126 -5.60 9.88 15.44
C SER A 126 -6.69 10.72 16.11
N PRO A 127 -7.95 10.61 15.67
CA PRO A 127 -9.08 11.09 16.47
C PRO A 127 -9.08 10.46 17.87
N LEU A 128 -9.46 11.26 18.86
CA LEU A 128 -9.53 10.81 20.26
C LEU A 128 -10.61 9.75 20.46
N THR A 129 -11.70 9.85 19.71
CA THR A 129 -12.80 8.88 19.72
C THR A 129 -12.30 7.48 19.39
N SER A 130 -11.57 7.32 18.29
CA SER A 130 -11.03 6.05 17.83
C SER A 130 -10.01 5.47 18.82
N LEU A 131 -9.16 6.33 19.39
CA LEU A 131 -8.15 5.91 20.38
C LEU A 131 -8.77 5.38 21.68
N LYS A 132 -9.97 5.83 22.04
CA LYS A 132 -10.63 5.46 23.29
C LYS A 132 -11.73 4.41 23.15
N HIS A 133 -12.27 4.24 21.95
CA HIS A 133 -13.52 3.50 21.76
C HIS A 133 -13.50 2.48 20.62
N ALA A 134 -12.37 2.26 19.94
CA ALA A 134 -12.27 1.27 18.86
C ALA A 134 -11.19 0.21 19.14
N GLY A 135 -11.47 -1.03 18.73
CA GLY A 135 -10.63 -2.22 18.95
C GLY A 135 -10.86 -2.91 20.29
N ALA A 136 -10.29 -4.11 20.44
CA ALA A 136 -10.31 -4.93 21.65
C ALA A 136 -8.90 -5.25 22.17
N PRO A 137 -8.76 -5.75 23.41
CA PRO A 137 -7.50 -6.29 23.93
C PRO A 137 -6.91 -7.38 23.02
N TRP A 138 -5.58 -7.37 22.86
CA TRP A 138 -4.90 -8.35 22.02
C TRP A 138 -5.04 -9.76 22.56
N GLU A 139 -5.19 -9.94 23.87
CA GLU A 139 -5.37 -11.24 24.52
C GLU A 139 -6.60 -11.95 23.95
N LEU A 140 -7.73 -11.24 23.84
CA LEU A 140 -8.98 -11.77 23.29
C LEU A 140 -8.82 -12.19 21.83
N GLY A 141 -8.31 -11.27 20.99
CA GLY A 141 -8.15 -11.55 19.57
C GLY A 141 -7.11 -12.63 19.28
N LEU A 142 -6.04 -12.70 20.09
CA LEU A 142 -4.98 -13.68 19.94
C LEU A 142 -5.47 -15.09 20.28
N ALA A 143 -6.18 -15.25 21.41
CA ALA A 143 -6.75 -16.55 21.76
C ALA A 143 -7.81 -17.00 20.75
N GLU A 144 -8.70 -16.10 20.31
CA GLU A 144 -9.69 -16.42 19.28
C GLU A 144 -9.01 -16.88 17.98
N THR A 145 -7.93 -16.20 17.58
CA THR A 145 -7.13 -16.55 16.40
C THR A 145 -6.48 -17.92 16.56
N GLN A 146 -5.81 -18.17 17.69
CA GLN A 146 -5.17 -19.45 17.99
C GLN A 146 -6.18 -20.61 17.94
N GLN A 147 -7.31 -20.46 18.64
CA GLN A 147 -8.35 -21.48 18.71
C GLN A 147 -8.95 -21.74 17.32
N THR A 148 -9.28 -20.68 16.58
CA THR A 148 -9.92 -20.81 15.25
C THR A 148 -8.99 -21.46 14.23
N LEU A 149 -7.70 -21.10 14.21
CA LEU A 149 -6.72 -21.70 13.31
C LEU A 149 -6.51 -23.19 13.61
N ILE A 150 -6.48 -23.58 14.89
CA ILE A 150 -6.38 -24.99 15.31
C ILE A 150 -7.62 -25.77 14.86
N LEU A 151 -8.83 -25.24 15.13
CA LEU A 151 -10.10 -25.89 14.77
C LEU A 151 -10.23 -26.13 13.26
N ASN A 152 -9.61 -25.28 12.44
CA ASN A 152 -9.65 -25.40 10.98
C ASN A 152 -8.46 -26.16 10.38
N GLY A 153 -7.50 -26.64 11.19
CA GLY A 153 -6.30 -27.31 10.69
C GLY A 153 -5.39 -26.39 9.87
N LEU A 154 -5.34 -25.10 10.22
CA LEU A 154 -4.57 -24.05 9.52
C LEU A 154 -3.42 -23.50 10.35
N ARG A 155 -3.27 -23.93 11.61
CA ARG A 155 -2.28 -23.36 12.53
C ARG A 155 -0.83 -23.67 12.12
N ASP A 156 -0.63 -24.77 11.40
CA ASP A 156 0.66 -25.28 10.94
C ASP A 156 1.35 -24.41 9.88
N ARG A 157 0.59 -23.60 9.14
CA ARG A 157 1.09 -22.91 7.92
C ARG A 157 1.16 -21.38 8.02
N ILE A 158 0.84 -20.81 9.17
CA ILE A 158 0.92 -19.36 9.41
C ILE A 158 1.57 -19.06 10.75
N VAL A 159 2.47 -18.08 10.77
CA VAL A 159 3.02 -17.52 12.02
C VAL A 159 2.01 -16.55 12.62
N VAL A 160 1.76 -16.65 13.92
CA VAL A 160 0.89 -15.69 14.63
C VAL A 160 1.76 -14.69 15.39
N GLN A 161 1.61 -13.41 15.10
CA GLN A 161 2.29 -12.31 15.78
C GLN A 161 1.29 -11.53 16.64
N ALA A 162 1.75 -10.96 17.76
CA ALA A 162 0.94 -10.07 18.59
C ALA A 162 1.66 -8.75 18.89
N ASP A 163 0.92 -7.64 18.93
CA ASP A 163 1.40 -6.36 19.46
C ASP A 163 0.30 -5.64 20.25
N GLY A 164 0.68 -4.71 21.13
CA GLY A 164 -0.27 -4.01 22.01
C GLY A 164 0.39 -3.61 23.32
N GLN A 165 0.95 -2.40 23.35
CA GLN A 165 1.78 -1.85 24.45
C GLN A 165 2.64 -2.84 25.26
N MET A 166 3.22 -3.86 24.61
CA MET A 166 4.11 -4.80 25.26
C MET A 166 5.31 -4.05 25.84
N LYS A 167 5.65 -4.35 27.10
CA LYS A 167 6.68 -3.64 27.88
C LYS A 167 7.63 -4.57 28.60
N THR A 168 7.23 -5.82 28.85
CA THR A 168 7.94 -6.74 29.74
C THR A 168 8.11 -8.11 29.10
N GLY A 169 9.06 -8.91 29.60
CA GLY A 169 9.19 -10.31 29.25
C GLY A 169 7.98 -11.14 29.66
N ARG A 170 7.27 -10.74 30.72
CA ARG A 170 5.97 -11.36 31.09
C ARG A 170 4.92 -11.18 30.00
N ASP A 171 4.82 -10.01 29.38
CA ASP A 171 3.86 -9.77 28.28
C ASP A 171 4.16 -10.72 27.10
N VAL A 172 5.44 -10.91 26.78
CA VAL A 172 5.89 -11.85 25.74
C VAL A 172 5.49 -13.28 26.08
N VAL A 173 5.77 -13.74 27.30
CA VAL A 173 5.42 -15.12 27.69
C VAL A 173 3.91 -15.34 27.68
N ILE A 174 3.11 -14.38 28.16
CA ILE A 174 1.63 -14.50 28.09
C ILE A 174 1.16 -14.59 26.64
N ALA A 175 1.67 -13.73 25.76
CA ALA A 175 1.35 -13.80 24.34
C ALA A 175 1.77 -15.15 23.74
N ALA A 176 2.92 -15.68 24.11
CA ALA A 176 3.37 -17.00 23.66
C ALA A 176 2.42 -18.11 24.11
N LEU A 177 2.07 -18.16 25.39
CA LEU A 177 1.12 -19.14 25.95
C LEU A 177 -0.27 -19.05 25.29
N LEU A 178 -0.69 -17.86 24.88
CA LEU A 178 -1.93 -17.63 24.13
C LEU A 178 -1.83 -17.97 22.63
N GLY A 179 -0.63 -18.22 22.10
CA GLY A 179 -0.42 -18.74 20.74
C GLY A 179 0.46 -17.90 19.81
N ALA A 180 1.01 -16.77 20.26
CA ALA A 180 1.91 -15.95 19.45
C ALA A 180 3.33 -16.55 19.38
N GLU A 181 3.99 -16.33 18.24
CA GLU A 181 5.36 -16.75 17.96
C GLU A 181 6.31 -15.55 17.79
N GLU A 182 5.76 -14.40 17.40
CA GLU A 182 6.48 -13.14 17.24
C GLU A 182 5.79 -12.01 18.03
N PHE A 183 6.56 -11.02 18.50
CA PHE A 183 6.09 -10.00 19.43
C PHE A 183 6.49 -8.60 18.97
N GLY A 184 5.51 -7.73 18.78
CA GLY A 184 5.71 -6.36 18.31
C GLY A 184 5.85 -5.36 19.46
N PHE A 185 6.95 -4.63 19.45
CA PHE A 185 7.20 -3.52 20.38
C PHE A 185 7.27 -2.19 19.62
N ALA A 186 6.62 -1.17 20.15
CA ALA A 186 6.64 0.18 19.56
C ALA A 186 6.90 1.26 20.60
N THR A 187 5.97 1.47 21.54
CA THR A 187 6.09 2.57 22.52
C THR A 187 7.26 2.39 23.48
N ALA A 188 7.53 1.18 23.98
CA ALA A 188 8.66 0.95 24.89
C ALA A 188 10.02 1.29 24.24
N PRO A 189 10.36 0.80 23.02
CA PRO A 189 11.55 1.26 22.31
C PRO A 189 11.63 2.77 22.07
N LEU A 190 10.49 3.44 21.81
CA LEU A 190 10.45 4.90 21.70
C LEU A 190 10.80 5.59 23.03
N VAL A 191 10.31 5.07 24.17
CA VAL A 191 10.62 5.59 25.51
C VAL A 191 12.10 5.39 25.84
N VAL A 192 12.63 4.21 25.57
CA VAL A 192 14.07 3.91 25.72
C VAL A 192 14.94 4.81 24.85
N SER A 193 14.43 5.20 23.67
CA SER A 193 15.09 6.15 22.77
C SER A 193 14.93 7.63 23.18
N GLY A 194 14.22 7.92 24.27
CA GLY A 194 14.09 9.27 24.83
C GLY A 194 12.67 9.86 24.83
N CYS A 195 11.64 9.13 24.39
CA CYS A 195 10.26 9.63 24.47
C CYS A 195 9.83 9.82 25.94
N VAL A 196 9.45 11.05 26.28
CA VAL A 196 8.96 11.44 27.62
C VAL A 196 7.42 11.40 27.74
N MET A 197 6.74 10.74 26.80
CA MET A 197 5.28 10.54 26.81
C MET A 197 4.44 11.83 26.88
N MET A 198 4.93 12.92 26.29
CA MET A 198 4.24 14.23 26.27
C MET A 198 2.97 14.27 25.39
N ARG A 199 2.80 13.31 24.47
CA ARG A 199 1.61 13.15 23.60
C ARG A 199 1.31 14.32 22.63
N VAL A 200 2.32 15.10 22.26
CA VAL A 200 2.25 16.17 21.24
C VAL A 200 2.74 15.72 19.86
N CYS A 201 2.74 14.41 19.59
CA CYS A 201 3.34 13.82 18.38
C CYS A 201 2.75 14.36 17.06
N HIS A 202 1.47 14.73 17.07
CA HIS A 202 0.75 15.26 15.90
C HIS A 202 1.05 16.73 15.62
N LEU A 203 1.57 17.48 16.60
CA LEU A 203 1.78 18.93 16.50
C LEU A 203 3.14 19.32 15.92
N ASP A 204 4.01 18.35 15.65
CA ASP A 204 5.41 18.57 15.29
C ASP A 204 6.29 19.23 16.36
N THR A 205 5.81 19.33 17.61
CA THR A 205 6.49 20.04 18.71
C THR A 205 7.14 19.09 19.74
N CYS A 206 7.58 17.91 19.31
CA CYS A 206 8.20 16.94 20.21
C CYS A 206 9.46 17.52 20.90
N PRO A 207 9.50 17.63 22.24
CA PRO A 207 10.57 18.34 22.95
C PRO A 207 11.93 17.63 22.90
N VAL A 208 11.92 16.34 22.53
CA VAL A 208 13.07 15.42 22.59
C VAL A 208 13.44 14.87 21.20
N GLY A 209 12.93 15.47 20.14
CA GLY A 209 13.33 15.11 18.77
C GLY A 209 12.84 13.75 18.24
N VAL A 210 11.99 13.02 18.99
CA VAL A 210 11.48 11.69 18.58
C VAL A 210 10.42 11.79 17.48
N ALA A 211 9.32 12.51 17.72
CA ALA A 211 8.15 12.52 16.85
C ALA A 211 7.94 13.89 16.16
N THR A 212 9.00 14.48 15.63
CA THR A 212 9.00 15.80 14.98
C THR A 212 9.86 15.79 13.70
N GLN A 213 9.49 16.59 12.71
CA GLN A 213 10.26 16.86 11.50
C GLN A 213 11.00 18.19 11.58
N ASN A 214 10.61 19.10 12.47
CA ASN A 214 11.32 20.35 12.76
C ASN A 214 12.83 20.09 13.01
N PRO A 215 13.74 20.67 12.18
CA PRO A 215 15.17 20.47 12.30
C PRO A 215 15.76 20.86 13.67
N GLU A 216 15.30 21.95 14.28
CA GLU A 216 15.81 22.42 15.58
C GLU A 216 15.40 21.49 16.73
N LEU A 217 14.20 20.90 16.65
CA LEU A 217 13.75 19.93 17.65
C LEU A 217 14.42 18.57 17.45
N ARG A 218 14.68 18.17 16.20
CA ARG A 218 15.41 16.92 15.89
C ARG A 218 16.84 16.89 16.44
N LYS A 219 17.51 18.05 16.53
CA LYS A 219 18.83 18.16 17.19
C LYS A 219 18.81 17.74 18.67
N LYS A 220 17.64 17.70 19.31
CA LYS A 220 17.46 17.28 20.70
C LYS A 220 17.34 15.77 20.88
N PHE A 221 17.30 14.99 19.79
CA PHE A 221 17.23 13.54 19.87
C PHE A 221 18.56 12.96 20.36
N THR A 222 18.52 12.23 21.48
CA THR A 222 19.71 11.63 22.12
C THR A 222 19.69 10.10 22.12
N GLY A 223 18.66 9.48 21.54
CA GLY A 223 18.54 8.03 21.45
C GLY A 223 19.66 7.43 20.60
N LYS A 224 20.11 6.25 20.99
CA LYS A 224 21.13 5.48 20.27
C LYS A 224 20.68 4.04 20.06
N PRO A 225 21.14 3.35 18.99
CA PRO A 225 20.81 1.94 18.75
C PRO A 225 21.06 1.05 19.98
N GLU A 226 22.16 1.29 20.69
CA GLU A 226 22.58 0.49 21.85
C GLU A 226 21.55 0.52 23.00
N PHE A 227 20.76 1.60 23.11
CA PHE A 227 19.70 1.67 24.12
C PHE A 227 18.60 0.66 23.82
N VAL A 228 18.23 0.54 22.54
CA VAL A 228 17.19 -0.40 22.07
C VAL A 228 17.71 -1.83 22.14
N GLU A 229 18.96 -2.08 21.77
CA GLU A 229 19.63 -3.38 21.92
C GLU A 229 19.59 -3.85 23.37
N THR A 230 20.08 -3.00 24.30
CA THR A 230 20.08 -3.29 25.74
C THR A 230 18.67 -3.57 26.27
N PHE A 231 17.66 -2.81 25.83
CA PHE A 231 16.27 -3.05 26.20
C PHE A 231 15.81 -4.45 25.77
N PHE A 232 16.07 -4.87 24.53
CA PHE A 232 15.68 -6.19 24.06
C PHE A 232 16.49 -7.33 24.71
N GLU A 233 17.74 -7.10 25.08
CA GLU A 233 18.52 -8.06 25.89
C GLU A 233 17.86 -8.29 27.27
N TYR A 234 17.39 -7.24 27.92
CA TYR A 234 16.66 -7.36 29.20
C TYR A 234 15.32 -8.08 29.03
N ILE A 235 14.56 -7.75 27.99
CA ILE A 235 13.31 -8.46 27.68
C ILE A 235 13.59 -9.95 27.44
N ALA A 236 14.59 -10.28 26.63
CA ALA A 236 14.96 -11.66 26.34
C ALA A 236 15.43 -12.40 27.60
N GLN A 237 16.19 -11.74 28.47
CA GLN A 237 16.62 -12.31 29.75
C GLN A 237 15.42 -12.62 30.66
N GLU A 238 14.48 -11.69 30.82
CA GLU A 238 13.26 -11.89 31.61
C GLU A 238 12.39 -13.02 31.03
N VAL A 239 12.25 -13.09 29.70
CA VAL A 239 11.57 -14.21 29.02
C VAL A 239 12.20 -15.55 29.38
N ARG A 240 13.54 -15.66 29.34
CA ARG A 240 14.26 -16.89 29.67
C ARG A 240 14.05 -17.31 31.13
N GLU A 241 14.07 -16.36 32.05
CA GLU A 241 13.84 -16.60 33.48
C GLU A 241 12.41 -17.12 33.73
N ILE A 242 11.41 -16.51 33.11
CA ILE A 242 10.02 -16.93 33.24
C ILE A 242 9.81 -18.32 32.59
N LEU A 243 10.32 -18.56 31.39
CA LEU A 243 10.22 -19.87 30.73
C LEU A 243 10.86 -20.98 31.57
N ALA A 244 12.03 -20.72 32.15
CA ALA A 244 12.70 -21.66 33.05
C ALA A 244 11.88 -21.96 34.30
N SER A 245 11.19 -20.96 34.86
CA SER A 245 10.31 -21.14 36.02
C SER A 245 9.07 -21.99 35.71
N LEU A 246 8.61 -21.97 34.45
CA LEU A 246 7.50 -22.77 33.92
C LEU A 246 7.95 -24.15 33.41
N GLY A 247 9.25 -24.43 33.36
CA GLY A 247 9.79 -25.71 32.89
C GLY A 247 10.00 -25.80 31.36
N PHE A 248 9.86 -24.70 30.62
CA PHE A 248 10.11 -24.66 29.17
C PHE A 248 11.59 -24.35 28.89
N LYS A 249 12.19 -25.05 27.91
CA LYS A 249 13.58 -24.82 27.49
C LYS A 249 13.68 -23.85 26.31
N ARG A 250 12.67 -23.85 25.43
CA ARG A 250 12.57 -22.97 24.28
C ARG A 250 11.23 -22.23 24.32
N LEU A 251 11.20 -21.02 23.80
CA LEU A 251 9.97 -20.24 23.67
C LEU A 251 8.92 -20.97 22.82
N GLU A 252 9.36 -21.62 21.75
CA GLU A 252 8.54 -22.45 20.87
C GLU A 252 7.76 -23.55 21.62
N ASP A 253 8.37 -24.15 22.65
CA ASP A 253 7.73 -25.19 23.47
C ASP A 253 6.53 -24.65 24.28
N ALA A 254 6.54 -23.34 24.57
CA ALA A 254 5.50 -22.64 25.32
C ALA A 254 4.35 -22.14 24.42
N VAL A 255 4.53 -22.10 23.10
CA VAL A 255 3.54 -21.51 22.19
C VAL A 255 2.21 -22.26 22.26
N GLY A 256 1.15 -21.54 22.62
CA GLY A 256 -0.20 -22.07 22.75
C GLY A 256 -0.42 -22.99 23.96
N GLN A 257 0.51 -23.05 24.93
CA GLN A 257 0.37 -23.79 26.18
C GLN A 257 -0.49 -23.03 27.19
N VAL A 258 -1.73 -22.74 26.82
CA VAL A 258 -2.67 -21.92 27.59
C VAL A 258 -2.94 -22.48 29.00
N GLU A 259 -2.78 -23.79 29.17
CA GLU A 259 -2.87 -24.51 30.45
C GLU A 259 -1.85 -24.07 31.51
N ALA A 260 -0.78 -23.37 31.11
CA ALA A 260 0.21 -22.83 32.05
C ALA A 260 -0.22 -21.49 32.69
N LEU A 261 -1.35 -20.91 32.25
CA LEU A 261 -1.89 -19.66 32.81
C LEU A 261 -2.80 -19.93 34.00
N GLU A 262 -2.47 -19.36 35.16
CA GLU A 262 -3.32 -19.38 36.36
C GLU A 262 -4.00 -18.01 36.56
N THR A 263 -5.34 -17.98 36.50
CA THR A 263 -6.13 -16.73 36.50
C THR A 263 -6.97 -16.52 37.75
N LYS A 264 -6.94 -17.41 38.73
CA LYS A 264 -7.76 -17.34 39.95
C LYS A 264 -7.67 -15.98 40.66
N ALA A 265 -6.46 -15.45 40.82
CA ALA A 265 -6.27 -14.14 41.46
C ALA A 265 -6.94 -12.98 40.70
N ALA A 266 -7.03 -13.06 39.37
CA ALA A 266 -7.71 -12.05 38.55
C ALA A 266 -9.24 -12.18 38.66
N VAL A 267 -9.75 -13.41 38.66
CA VAL A 267 -11.19 -13.71 38.80
C VAL A 267 -11.71 -13.35 40.20
N ASP A 268 -10.92 -13.62 41.25
CA ASP A 268 -11.28 -13.33 42.64
C ASP A 268 -11.24 -11.81 42.98
N HIS A 269 -10.74 -10.97 42.06
CA HIS A 269 -10.67 -9.53 42.28
C HIS A 269 -12.07 -8.90 42.24
N TRP A 270 -12.41 -8.06 43.22
CA TRP A 270 -13.78 -7.52 43.36
C TRP A 270 -14.30 -6.73 42.14
N LYS A 271 -13.42 -6.01 41.42
CA LYS A 271 -13.78 -5.31 40.16
C LYS A 271 -13.98 -6.25 38.96
N ALA A 272 -13.53 -7.50 39.06
CA ALA A 272 -13.70 -8.53 38.04
C ALA A 272 -14.96 -9.36 38.29
N SER A 273 -15.77 -9.04 39.31
CA SER A 273 -17.06 -9.69 39.54
C SER A 273 -17.93 -9.63 38.28
N GLY A 274 -18.27 -10.81 37.74
CA GLY A 274 -19.02 -10.97 36.50
C GLY A 274 -18.17 -11.17 35.23
N LEU A 275 -16.84 -11.16 35.32
CA LEU A 275 -15.96 -11.50 34.21
C LEU A 275 -15.67 -13.01 34.19
N ASP A 276 -15.92 -13.65 33.04
CA ASP A 276 -15.55 -15.03 32.79
C ASP A 276 -14.37 -15.10 31.80
N LEU A 277 -13.23 -15.58 32.28
CA LEU A 277 -12.00 -15.75 31.48
C LEU A 277 -11.89 -17.17 30.90
N ALA A 278 -12.75 -18.12 31.29
CA ALA A 278 -12.66 -19.51 30.83
C ALA A 278 -12.66 -19.65 29.29
N PRO A 279 -13.44 -18.86 28.51
CA PRO A 279 -13.40 -18.96 27.05
C PRO A 279 -12.03 -18.61 26.43
N LEU A 280 -11.29 -17.68 27.05
CA LEU A 280 -9.94 -17.31 26.61
C LEU A 280 -8.94 -18.47 26.79
N LEU A 281 -9.11 -19.22 27.88
CA LEU A 281 -8.21 -20.28 28.30
C LEU A 281 -8.59 -21.66 27.74
N ALA A 282 -9.66 -21.73 26.95
CA ALA A 282 -10.14 -22.97 26.39
C ALA A 282 -9.17 -23.50 25.32
N PHE A 283 -8.70 -24.73 25.51
CA PHE A 283 -8.03 -25.46 24.43
C PHE A 283 -9.07 -26.14 23.53
N PRO A 284 -8.99 -26.00 22.20
CA PRO A 284 -9.93 -26.66 21.30
C PRO A 284 -9.97 -28.18 21.48
N ASN A 285 -11.18 -28.77 21.43
CA ASN A 285 -11.34 -30.22 21.48
C ASN A 285 -10.96 -30.86 20.13
N VAL A 286 -9.67 -31.14 19.96
CA VAL A 286 -9.08 -31.73 18.74
C VAL A 286 -8.18 -32.91 19.10
N ASN A 287 -7.66 -33.63 18.10
CA ASN A 287 -6.80 -34.79 18.33
C ASN A 287 -5.59 -34.45 19.21
N PRO A 288 -5.19 -35.35 20.13
CA PRO A 288 -3.96 -35.21 20.87
C PRO A 288 -2.76 -35.00 19.94
N GLY A 289 -1.89 -34.04 20.27
CA GLY A 289 -0.71 -33.72 19.47
C GLY A 289 -0.97 -32.77 18.29
N VAL A 290 -2.11 -32.08 18.25
CA VAL A 290 -2.34 -31.01 17.27
C VAL A 290 -1.21 -29.98 17.31
N ILE A 291 -0.83 -29.51 16.13
CA ILE A 291 0.20 -28.47 15.96
C ILE A 291 -0.34 -27.14 16.50
N ARG A 292 0.39 -26.52 17.44
CA ARG A 292 0.02 -25.25 18.10
C ARG A 292 0.76 -24.02 17.54
N HIS A 293 1.74 -24.22 16.68
CA HIS A 293 2.64 -23.19 16.12
C HIS A 293 2.95 -23.45 14.63
N ASN A 294 3.65 -22.54 13.95
CA ASN A 294 3.99 -22.71 12.54
C ASN A 294 5.06 -23.81 12.35
N THR A 295 4.80 -24.76 11.46
CA THR A 295 5.73 -25.87 11.15
C THR A 295 5.94 -26.06 9.64
N THR A 296 5.12 -25.42 8.82
CA THR A 296 5.16 -25.51 7.36
C THR A 296 5.12 -24.12 6.72
N LYS A 297 5.72 -24.00 5.53
CA LYS A 297 5.69 -22.76 4.74
C LYS A 297 4.51 -22.78 3.77
N GLN A 298 4.00 -21.60 3.45
CA GLN A 298 2.98 -21.44 2.41
C GLN A 298 3.56 -21.72 1.02
N ASP A 299 2.80 -22.42 0.18
CA ASP A 299 3.04 -22.48 -1.27
C ASP A 299 2.26 -21.35 -1.94
N HIS A 300 2.99 -20.44 -2.58
CA HIS A 300 2.43 -19.26 -3.26
C HIS A 300 2.17 -19.50 -4.77
N GLY A 301 2.42 -20.71 -5.28
CA GLY A 301 2.11 -21.10 -6.65
C GLY A 301 2.95 -20.41 -7.74
N LEU A 302 4.06 -19.76 -7.36
CA LEU A 302 4.87 -18.94 -8.28
C LEU A 302 5.52 -19.75 -9.42
N VAL A 303 5.67 -21.05 -9.27
CA VAL A 303 6.22 -21.94 -10.32
C VAL A 303 5.36 -21.89 -11.60
N GLY A 304 4.04 -21.69 -11.46
CA GLY A 304 3.11 -21.61 -12.58
C GLY A 304 2.98 -20.22 -13.21
N ALA A 305 3.70 -19.20 -12.71
CA ALA A 305 3.59 -17.84 -13.22
C ALA A 305 4.16 -17.72 -14.65
N LEU A 306 3.43 -17.02 -15.53
CA LEU A 306 3.85 -16.75 -16.91
C LEU A 306 5.21 -16.02 -16.95
N ASP A 307 5.49 -15.19 -15.95
CA ASP A 307 6.75 -14.46 -15.85
C ASP A 307 8.00 -15.35 -15.82
N ASN A 308 7.91 -16.61 -15.37
CA ASN A 308 9.05 -17.52 -15.47
C ASN A 308 9.50 -17.71 -16.92
N GLU A 309 8.54 -17.80 -17.86
CA GLU A 309 8.83 -17.85 -19.29
C GLU A 309 9.37 -16.50 -19.80
N LEU A 310 8.77 -15.39 -19.35
CA LEU A 310 9.19 -14.05 -19.77
C LEU A 310 10.62 -13.73 -19.31
N ILE A 311 11.00 -14.10 -18.07
CA ILE A 311 12.35 -13.96 -17.52
C ILE A 311 13.35 -14.75 -18.37
N ASN A 312 13.02 -15.99 -18.73
CA ASN A 312 13.89 -16.81 -19.56
C ASN A 312 14.10 -16.19 -20.95
N LYS A 313 13.02 -15.67 -21.58
CA LYS A 313 13.10 -14.95 -22.87
C LYS A 313 13.83 -13.61 -22.74
N ALA A 314 13.83 -13.00 -21.56
CA ALA A 314 14.43 -11.69 -21.30
C ALA A 314 15.90 -11.73 -20.89
N LYS A 315 16.53 -12.92 -20.87
CA LYS A 315 17.89 -13.12 -20.35
C LYS A 315 18.92 -12.14 -20.93
N THR A 316 18.94 -11.95 -22.25
CA THR A 316 19.89 -11.03 -22.92
C THR A 316 19.69 -9.57 -22.50
N ALA A 317 18.45 -9.13 -22.25
CA ALA A 317 18.19 -7.80 -21.72
C ALA A 317 18.62 -7.66 -20.26
N LEU A 318 18.45 -8.72 -19.46
CA LEU A 318 18.81 -8.73 -18.04
C LEU A 318 20.33 -8.82 -17.80
N GLU A 319 21.07 -9.49 -18.69
CA GLU A 319 22.53 -9.69 -18.57
C GLU A 319 23.31 -8.61 -19.32
N ASP A 320 22.95 -8.34 -20.58
CA ASP A 320 23.73 -7.50 -21.49
C ASP A 320 23.08 -6.14 -21.78
N ARG A 321 21.89 -5.87 -21.24
CA ARG A 321 21.10 -4.64 -21.50
C ARG A 321 20.74 -4.42 -22.97
N ILE A 322 20.71 -5.50 -23.76
CA ILE A 322 20.36 -5.43 -25.18
C ILE A 322 18.83 -5.35 -25.31
N PRO A 323 18.29 -4.41 -26.09
CA PRO A 323 16.86 -4.32 -26.33
C PRO A 323 16.28 -5.57 -27.00
N ILE A 324 15.13 -6.03 -26.50
CA ILE A 324 14.43 -7.22 -27.01
C ILE A 324 12.94 -6.95 -27.21
N LYS A 325 12.34 -7.74 -28.10
CA LYS A 325 10.90 -7.79 -28.32
C LYS A 325 10.39 -9.20 -28.11
N ILE A 326 9.40 -9.37 -27.24
CA ILE A 326 8.79 -10.66 -26.92
C ILE A 326 7.34 -10.63 -27.38
N ARG A 327 6.86 -11.76 -27.95
CA ARG A 327 5.43 -11.99 -28.20
C ARG A 327 4.96 -13.15 -27.33
N SER A 328 3.81 -13.01 -26.70
CA SER A 328 3.20 -14.04 -25.86
C SER A 328 1.68 -14.02 -25.95
N GLY A 329 1.03 -15.17 -25.76
CA GLY A 329 -0.40 -15.19 -25.45
C GLY A 329 -0.64 -14.81 -23.99
N ILE A 330 -1.84 -14.35 -23.68
CA ILE A 330 -2.29 -14.14 -22.29
C ILE A 330 -3.76 -14.57 -22.13
N LYS A 331 -4.09 -15.05 -20.94
CA LYS A 331 -5.46 -15.43 -20.53
C LYS A 331 -5.74 -14.88 -19.14
N ASN A 332 -7.02 -14.77 -18.78
CA ASN A 332 -7.44 -14.18 -17.50
C ASN A 332 -6.88 -14.90 -16.26
N GLY A 333 -6.52 -16.18 -16.38
CA GLY A 333 -5.82 -16.93 -15.33
C GLY A 333 -4.36 -16.49 -15.11
N ASN A 334 -3.76 -15.79 -16.07
CA ASN A 334 -2.44 -15.18 -15.92
C ASN A 334 -2.58 -13.85 -15.18
N ARG A 335 -2.34 -13.89 -13.87
CA ARG A 335 -2.43 -12.74 -12.96
C ARG A 335 -1.05 -12.18 -12.69
N THR A 336 -0.99 -10.88 -12.38
CA THR A 336 0.23 -10.19 -11.96
C THR A 336 1.39 -10.30 -12.99
N VAL A 337 1.03 -10.37 -14.29
CA VAL A 337 2.00 -10.58 -15.36
C VAL A 337 2.92 -9.37 -15.52
N GLY A 338 4.21 -9.64 -15.68
CA GLY A 338 5.29 -8.67 -15.83
C GLY A 338 5.96 -8.29 -14.50
N THR A 339 5.34 -8.58 -13.36
CA THR A 339 5.83 -8.15 -12.05
C THR A 339 7.10 -8.89 -11.62
N MET A 340 7.19 -10.21 -11.78
CA MET A 340 8.42 -10.93 -11.39
C MET A 340 9.58 -10.54 -12.31
N LEU A 341 9.33 -10.37 -13.61
CA LEU A 341 10.33 -9.85 -14.54
C LEU A 341 10.74 -8.41 -14.18
N GLY A 342 9.79 -7.56 -13.82
CA GLY A 342 10.05 -6.22 -13.32
C GLY A 342 10.94 -6.23 -12.08
N SER A 343 10.66 -7.11 -11.12
CA SER A 343 11.49 -7.26 -9.93
C SER A 343 12.91 -7.74 -10.25
N GLU A 344 13.07 -8.61 -11.24
CA GLU A 344 14.38 -9.04 -11.74
C GLU A 344 15.19 -7.90 -12.37
N ILE A 345 14.53 -6.96 -13.07
CA ILE A 345 15.14 -5.72 -13.55
C ILE A 345 15.55 -4.85 -12.36
N THR A 346 14.64 -4.62 -11.41
CA THR A 346 14.91 -3.76 -10.25
C THR A 346 16.01 -4.31 -9.34
N ARG A 347 16.08 -5.62 -9.10
CA ARG A 347 17.16 -6.23 -8.31
C ARG A 347 18.54 -6.00 -8.93
N ARG A 348 18.64 -6.00 -10.27
CA ARG A 348 19.91 -5.82 -10.99
C ARG A 348 20.29 -4.34 -11.15
N PHE A 349 19.31 -3.46 -11.33
CA PHE A 349 19.56 -2.08 -11.79
C PHE A 349 18.99 -0.98 -10.87
N GLY A 350 18.36 -1.35 -9.75
CA GLY A 350 17.74 -0.41 -8.81
C GLY A 350 16.58 0.37 -9.43
N SER A 351 16.28 1.54 -8.85
CA SER A 351 15.25 2.47 -9.33
C SER A 351 15.48 3.01 -10.74
N ASN A 352 16.73 3.07 -11.22
CA ASN A 352 17.04 3.53 -12.58
C ASN A 352 16.50 2.58 -13.66
N GLY A 353 16.36 1.29 -13.32
CA GLY A 353 15.89 0.26 -14.24
C GLY A 353 16.78 0.12 -15.49
N LEU A 354 16.14 -0.14 -16.62
CA LEU A 354 16.78 -0.18 -17.94
C LEU A 354 16.34 1.04 -18.78
N PRO A 355 17.07 1.38 -19.85
CA PRO A 355 16.58 2.36 -20.82
C PRO A 355 15.19 1.98 -21.37
N ASP A 356 14.39 2.98 -21.73
CA ASP A 356 13.04 2.79 -22.23
C ASP A 356 12.98 1.78 -23.39
N ASN A 357 11.97 0.91 -23.35
CA ASN A 357 11.74 -0.16 -24.33
C ASN A 357 12.90 -1.18 -24.47
N THR A 358 13.79 -1.29 -23.48
CA THR A 358 14.79 -2.38 -23.47
C THR A 358 14.11 -3.76 -23.42
N VAL A 359 13.00 -3.88 -22.69
CA VAL A 359 12.15 -5.07 -22.75
C VAL A 359 10.75 -4.65 -23.20
N ASP A 360 10.39 -4.98 -24.43
CA ASP A 360 9.07 -4.70 -25.00
C ASP A 360 8.32 -6.02 -25.25
N ILE A 361 7.20 -6.21 -24.56
CA ILE A 361 6.42 -7.45 -24.62
C ILE A 361 5.03 -7.17 -25.17
N SER A 362 4.69 -7.83 -26.27
CA SER A 362 3.36 -7.78 -26.88
C SER A 362 2.55 -9.03 -26.55
N PHE A 363 1.38 -8.83 -25.96
CA PHE A 363 0.41 -9.84 -25.57
C PHE A 363 -0.85 -9.78 -26.43
N HIS A 364 -1.42 -10.93 -26.74
CA HIS A 364 -2.77 -11.03 -27.32
C HIS A 364 -3.66 -11.88 -26.42
N GLY A 365 -4.86 -11.38 -26.12
CA GLY A 365 -5.86 -12.04 -25.28
C GLY A 365 -6.35 -11.17 -24.13
N SER A 366 -6.81 -11.81 -23.06
CA SER A 366 -7.39 -11.13 -21.88
C SER A 366 -6.46 -11.29 -20.69
N ALA A 367 -6.00 -10.20 -20.08
CA ALA A 367 -5.13 -10.26 -18.89
C ALA A 367 -5.93 -10.45 -17.60
N GLY A 368 -5.39 -11.23 -16.66
CA GLY A 368 -5.94 -11.34 -15.32
C GLY A 368 -5.71 -10.08 -14.47
N GLN A 369 -6.07 -10.18 -13.18
CA GLN A 369 -5.85 -9.11 -12.22
C GLN A 369 -4.38 -8.68 -12.14
N SER A 370 -4.16 -7.39 -11.89
CA SER A 370 -2.82 -6.82 -11.60
C SER A 370 -1.83 -6.89 -12.76
N PHE A 371 -2.29 -6.85 -14.02
CA PHE A 371 -1.42 -6.79 -15.18
C PHE A 371 -0.45 -5.60 -15.12
N GLY A 372 0.85 -5.87 -15.18
CA GLY A 372 1.90 -4.84 -15.09
C GLY A 372 2.02 -4.19 -13.72
N ALA A 373 1.64 -4.87 -12.63
CA ALA A 373 1.84 -4.32 -11.29
C ALA A 373 3.33 -4.11 -10.98
N PHE A 374 3.67 -2.97 -10.37
CA PHE A 374 5.02 -2.62 -9.90
C PHE A 374 6.13 -2.65 -10.96
N ILE A 375 5.83 -2.62 -12.25
CA ILE A 375 6.89 -2.73 -13.27
C ILE A 375 7.79 -1.48 -13.28
N PRO A 376 9.13 -1.65 -13.37
CA PRO A 376 10.09 -0.56 -13.35
C PRO A 376 10.34 0.04 -14.73
N ASN A 377 11.15 1.10 -14.77
CA ASN A 377 11.62 1.67 -16.03
C ASN A 377 12.34 0.64 -16.92
N GLY A 378 12.13 0.77 -18.23
CA GLY A 378 12.68 -0.11 -19.27
C GLY A 378 11.84 -1.33 -19.61
N LEU A 379 10.79 -1.63 -18.84
CA LEU A 379 9.79 -2.65 -19.16
C LEU A 379 8.53 -2.00 -19.79
N THR A 380 8.20 -2.42 -21.00
CA THR A 380 7.02 -1.99 -21.74
C THR A 380 6.13 -3.19 -22.02
N LEU A 381 4.88 -3.14 -21.58
CA LEU A 381 3.87 -4.17 -21.80
C LEU A 381 2.79 -3.63 -22.75
N ARG A 382 2.57 -4.32 -23.86
CA ARG A 382 1.57 -3.99 -24.87
C ARG A 382 0.54 -5.11 -24.91
N LEU A 383 -0.73 -4.79 -24.69
CA LEU A 383 -1.82 -5.73 -24.66
C LEU A 383 -2.84 -5.40 -25.75
N PHE A 384 -2.98 -6.34 -26.68
CA PHE A 384 -4.01 -6.36 -27.72
C PHE A 384 -5.15 -7.27 -27.23
N GLY A 385 -6.23 -6.66 -26.76
CA GLY A 385 -7.35 -7.35 -26.12
C GLY A 385 -7.94 -6.55 -24.96
N ASP A 386 -8.10 -7.19 -23.79
CA ASP A 386 -8.73 -6.62 -22.60
C ASP A 386 -7.97 -7.01 -21.32
N SER A 387 -8.25 -6.33 -20.20
CA SER A 387 -7.67 -6.63 -18.89
C SER A 387 -8.73 -6.61 -17.79
N ASN A 388 -8.49 -7.32 -16.69
CA ASN A 388 -9.29 -7.17 -15.47
C ASN A 388 -8.79 -5.96 -14.64
N ASP A 389 -9.14 -5.92 -13.35
CA ASP A 389 -8.82 -4.87 -12.39
C ASP A 389 -7.30 -4.74 -12.12
N TYR A 390 -6.93 -3.61 -11.49
CA TYR A 390 -5.60 -3.34 -10.95
C TYR A 390 -4.47 -3.23 -11.99
N LEU A 391 -4.80 -3.02 -13.27
CA LEU A 391 -3.80 -2.75 -14.30
C LEU A 391 -2.87 -1.61 -13.86
N GLY A 392 -1.56 -1.84 -13.92
CA GLY A 392 -0.56 -0.84 -13.54
C GLY A 392 -0.59 -0.43 -12.06
N LYS A 393 -1.11 -1.28 -11.17
CA LYS A 393 -1.04 -1.09 -9.71
C LYS A 393 0.41 -0.85 -9.27
N GLY A 394 0.65 0.24 -8.56
CA GLY A 394 1.97 0.62 -8.06
C GLY A 394 3.04 0.80 -9.13
N LEU A 395 2.66 1.21 -10.34
CA LEU A 395 3.59 1.42 -11.46
C LEU A 395 4.82 2.22 -11.03
N SER A 396 6.00 1.70 -11.35
CA SER A 396 7.30 2.17 -10.85
C SER A 396 8.24 2.61 -11.98
N GLY A 397 7.68 3.19 -13.05
CA GLY A 397 8.44 3.73 -14.18
C GLY A 397 8.22 2.99 -15.50
N GLY A 398 7.63 1.79 -15.48
CA GLY A 398 7.35 1.06 -16.71
C GLY A 398 6.23 1.68 -17.55
N ARG A 399 5.97 1.08 -18.71
CA ARG A 399 4.95 1.53 -19.65
C ARG A 399 3.94 0.42 -19.91
N ILE A 400 2.66 0.75 -19.84
CA ILE A 400 1.57 -0.19 -20.16
C ILE A 400 0.71 0.44 -21.25
N ILE A 401 0.52 -0.30 -22.33
CA ILE A 401 -0.31 0.07 -23.47
C ILE A 401 -1.38 -1.01 -23.62
N LEU A 402 -2.65 -0.63 -23.56
CA LEU A 402 -3.81 -1.49 -23.74
C LEU A 402 -4.69 -0.93 -24.85
N ARG A 403 -4.98 -1.77 -25.84
CA ARG A 403 -5.90 -1.45 -26.94
C ARG A 403 -6.69 -2.69 -27.35
N PRO A 404 -7.87 -2.53 -27.99
CA PRO A 404 -8.60 -3.66 -28.53
C PRO A 404 -7.74 -4.46 -29.50
N ASP A 405 -8.02 -5.76 -29.61
CA ASP A 405 -7.47 -6.61 -30.67
C ASP A 405 -7.76 -5.97 -32.03
N GLU A 406 -6.80 -6.05 -32.95
CA GLU A 406 -6.87 -5.40 -34.26
C GLU A 406 -8.05 -5.85 -35.12
N LYS A 407 -8.66 -6.99 -34.80
CA LYS A 407 -9.87 -7.51 -35.47
C LYS A 407 -11.17 -6.93 -34.92
N SER A 408 -11.10 -6.14 -33.85
CA SER A 408 -12.28 -5.54 -33.21
C SER A 408 -12.87 -4.45 -34.10
N SER A 409 -14.19 -4.41 -34.23
CA SER A 409 -14.92 -3.44 -35.05
C SER A 409 -15.79 -2.47 -34.25
N PHE A 410 -15.74 -2.54 -32.91
CA PHE A 410 -16.53 -1.68 -32.04
C PHE A 410 -15.78 -0.38 -31.71
N ASN A 411 -16.54 0.67 -31.36
CA ASN A 411 -16.00 1.95 -30.92
C ASN A 411 -15.37 1.78 -29.52
N SER A 412 -14.07 2.05 -29.40
CA SER A 412 -13.36 1.83 -28.13
C SER A 412 -13.87 2.74 -27.00
N ASN A 413 -14.24 3.98 -27.32
CA ASN A 413 -14.74 4.97 -26.37
C ASN A 413 -16.17 4.68 -25.83
N GLU A 414 -16.83 3.65 -26.35
CA GLU A 414 -18.15 3.21 -25.89
C GLU A 414 -18.11 1.86 -25.14
N ASN A 415 -16.95 1.19 -25.11
CA ASN A 415 -16.83 -0.18 -24.63
C ASN A 415 -15.80 -0.30 -23.51
N VAL A 416 -16.12 -1.13 -22.51
CA VAL A 416 -15.22 -1.41 -21.41
C VAL A 416 -14.08 -2.32 -21.87
N ILE A 417 -12.84 -1.91 -21.63
CA ILE A 417 -11.63 -2.66 -21.98
C ILE A 417 -10.82 -3.10 -20.75
N ALA A 418 -10.99 -2.42 -19.62
CA ALA A 418 -10.36 -2.79 -18.36
C ALA A 418 -11.24 -2.55 -17.14
N GLY A 419 -10.92 -3.28 -16.06
CA GLY A 419 -11.65 -3.20 -14.79
C GLY A 419 -11.37 -1.94 -13.97
N ASN A 420 -11.40 -2.10 -12.66
CA ASN A 420 -11.36 -1.05 -11.65
C ASN A 420 -9.94 -0.80 -11.12
N VAL A 421 -9.77 0.32 -10.40
CA VAL A 421 -8.61 0.59 -9.52
C VAL A 421 -7.28 0.54 -10.30
N ILE A 422 -7.34 0.98 -11.56
CA ILE A 422 -6.19 1.05 -12.47
C ILE A 422 -5.22 2.14 -11.99
N GLY A 423 -3.92 1.86 -12.03
CA GLY A 423 -2.89 2.81 -11.63
C GLY A 423 -2.87 3.11 -10.13
N TYR A 424 -3.44 2.24 -9.29
CA TYR A 424 -3.52 2.46 -7.85
C TYR A 424 -2.14 2.68 -7.23
N GLY A 425 -1.91 3.87 -6.65
CA GLY A 425 -0.65 4.19 -5.98
C GLY A 425 0.55 4.32 -6.92
N ALA A 426 0.32 4.45 -8.24
CA ALA A 426 1.40 4.57 -9.22
C ALA A 426 2.32 5.76 -8.90
N THR A 427 3.64 5.57 -8.98
CA THR A 427 4.60 6.63 -8.64
C THR A 427 5.18 7.30 -9.87
N THR A 428 5.46 6.54 -10.93
CA THR A 428 6.05 7.01 -12.18
C THR A 428 5.69 6.03 -13.31
N GLY A 429 5.92 6.43 -14.56
CA GLY A 429 5.65 5.61 -15.74
C GLY A 429 4.41 6.06 -16.50
N SER A 430 4.01 5.28 -17.51
CA SER A 430 2.90 5.64 -18.40
C SER A 430 1.88 4.52 -18.56
N ILE A 431 0.59 4.87 -18.53
CA ILE A 431 -0.54 3.96 -18.78
C ILE A 431 -1.38 4.54 -19.92
N TYR A 432 -1.47 3.82 -21.03
CA TYR A 432 -2.23 4.22 -22.21
C TYR A 432 -3.31 3.17 -22.49
N ILE A 433 -4.58 3.54 -22.31
CA ILE A 433 -5.71 2.62 -22.46
C ILE A 433 -6.70 3.16 -23.50
N ARG A 434 -6.79 2.49 -24.65
CA ARG A 434 -7.80 2.78 -25.68
C ARG A 434 -9.11 2.07 -25.35
N GLY A 435 -9.91 2.69 -24.50
CA GLY A 435 -11.28 2.29 -24.22
C GLY A 435 -11.80 2.85 -22.90
N VAL A 436 -12.99 2.40 -22.49
CA VAL A 436 -13.61 2.76 -21.20
C VAL A 436 -13.10 1.83 -20.11
N VAL A 437 -12.86 2.35 -18.91
CA VAL A 437 -12.46 1.54 -17.74
C VAL A 437 -13.46 1.70 -16.60
N GLY A 438 -13.34 0.81 -15.61
CA GLY A 438 -14.18 0.80 -14.42
C GLY A 438 -13.96 1.97 -13.45
N GLU A 439 -14.31 1.74 -12.20
CA GLU A 439 -14.25 2.72 -11.13
C GLU A 439 -12.80 2.96 -10.64
N ARG A 440 -12.58 4.10 -9.98
CA ARG A 440 -11.34 4.41 -9.26
C ARG A 440 -10.09 4.40 -10.11
N PHE A 441 -10.22 4.80 -11.37
CA PHE A 441 -9.08 5.05 -12.25
C PHE A 441 -8.12 6.07 -11.62
N CYS A 442 -6.84 5.74 -11.56
CA CYS A 442 -5.79 6.54 -10.95
C CYS A 442 -6.03 6.92 -9.48
N VAL A 443 -6.76 6.07 -8.73
CA VAL A 443 -6.88 6.25 -7.28
C VAL A 443 -5.49 6.28 -6.65
N ARG A 444 -5.21 7.28 -5.80
CA ARG A 444 -3.90 7.48 -5.18
C ARG A 444 -2.71 7.59 -6.17
N ASN A 445 -2.92 7.96 -7.44
CA ASN A 445 -1.80 8.23 -8.36
C ASN A 445 -0.89 9.32 -7.77
N SER A 446 0.41 9.06 -7.76
CA SER A 446 1.45 9.83 -7.10
C SER A 446 2.50 10.37 -8.09
N GLY A 447 2.38 10.07 -9.38
CA GLY A 447 3.31 10.61 -10.38
C GLY A 447 3.31 9.93 -11.76
N ALA A 448 2.48 8.93 -12.01
CA ALA A 448 2.34 8.37 -13.35
C ALA A 448 1.50 9.26 -14.28
N THR A 449 1.77 9.15 -15.58
CA THR A 449 0.94 9.74 -16.64
C THR A 449 0.02 8.68 -17.19
N ALA A 450 -1.29 8.89 -17.12
CA ALA A 450 -2.29 7.95 -17.61
C ALA A 450 -3.24 8.60 -18.61
N VAL A 451 -3.53 7.93 -19.72
CA VAL A 451 -4.47 8.37 -20.76
C VAL A 451 -5.50 7.27 -21.02
N VAL A 452 -6.78 7.64 -21.03
CA VAL A 452 -7.91 6.70 -21.18
C VAL A 452 -9.07 7.36 -21.93
N GLU A 453 -9.94 6.59 -22.59
CA GLU A 453 -11.07 7.14 -23.37
C GLU A 453 -12.36 7.31 -22.55
N GLY A 454 -12.42 6.78 -21.33
CA GLY A 454 -13.53 7.01 -20.41
C GLY A 454 -13.33 6.26 -19.10
N VAL A 455 -13.95 6.76 -18.02
CA VAL A 455 -13.80 6.19 -16.68
C VAL A 455 -15.15 6.09 -15.96
N GLY A 456 -15.27 5.12 -15.05
CA GLY A 456 -16.40 5.01 -14.13
C GLY A 456 -16.34 6.03 -12.97
N ASP A 457 -17.05 5.72 -11.89
CA ASP A 457 -17.12 6.57 -10.69
C ASP A 457 -15.75 6.67 -10.00
N HIS A 458 -15.54 7.76 -9.25
CA HIS A 458 -14.36 7.96 -8.39
C HIS A 458 -13.02 8.07 -9.14
N GLY A 459 -13.02 8.53 -10.39
CA GLY A 459 -11.78 8.82 -11.11
C GLY A 459 -10.90 9.83 -10.36
N CYS A 460 -9.59 9.58 -10.33
CA CYS A 460 -8.57 10.40 -9.65
C CYS A 460 -8.79 10.58 -8.13
N GLU A 461 -9.54 9.70 -7.48
CA GLU A 461 -9.76 9.72 -6.04
C GLU A 461 -8.42 9.69 -5.28
N TYR A 462 -8.22 10.58 -4.32
CA TYR A 462 -6.98 10.71 -3.54
C TYR A 462 -5.69 10.88 -4.36
N MET A 463 -5.73 11.28 -5.62
CA MET A 463 -4.51 11.52 -6.41
C MET A 463 -3.66 12.64 -5.77
N THR A 464 -2.34 12.42 -5.65
CA THR A 464 -1.36 13.34 -5.03
C THR A 464 -0.27 13.81 -5.98
N GLY A 465 -0.23 13.28 -7.21
CA GLY A 465 0.76 13.64 -8.22
C GLY A 465 0.50 12.95 -9.54
N GLY A 466 1.23 13.36 -10.58
CA GLY A 466 1.11 12.80 -11.93
C GLY A 466 0.07 13.51 -12.79
N THR A 467 -0.26 12.87 -13.90
CA THR A 467 -1.19 13.40 -14.91
C THR A 467 -2.19 12.34 -15.30
N ALA A 468 -3.48 12.69 -15.30
CA ALA A 468 -4.53 11.86 -15.88
C ALA A 468 -5.20 12.60 -17.05
N VAL A 469 -5.32 11.96 -18.20
CA VAL A 469 -6.04 12.50 -19.36
C VAL A 469 -7.18 11.56 -19.71
N ILE A 470 -8.41 12.06 -19.63
CA ILE A 470 -9.63 11.31 -19.90
C ILE A 470 -10.25 11.90 -21.16
N LEU A 471 -10.22 11.15 -22.27
CA LEU A 471 -10.71 11.55 -23.58
C LEU A 471 -12.19 11.21 -23.80
N GLY A 472 -13.00 11.30 -22.75
CA GLY A 472 -14.42 11.01 -22.80
C GLY A 472 -15.08 11.12 -21.43
N ARG A 473 -16.18 10.37 -21.24
CA ARG A 473 -17.03 10.50 -20.05
C ARG A 473 -16.32 10.11 -18.75
N THR A 474 -16.72 10.77 -17.67
CA THR A 474 -16.37 10.42 -16.29
C THR A 474 -17.61 9.98 -15.52
N GLY A 475 -17.45 9.13 -14.52
CA GLY A 475 -18.48 8.87 -13.51
C GLY A 475 -18.47 9.90 -12.38
N ARG A 476 -19.33 9.68 -11.37
CA ARG A 476 -19.56 10.60 -10.25
C ARG A 476 -18.35 10.71 -9.33
N ASN A 477 -18.34 11.77 -8.52
CA ASN A 477 -17.38 11.99 -7.45
C ASN A 477 -15.91 12.00 -7.94
N PHE A 478 -15.68 12.48 -9.15
CA PHE A 478 -14.37 12.63 -9.76
C PHE A 478 -13.52 13.63 -8.96
N GLY A 479 -12.26 13.29 -8.70
CA GLY A 479 -11.32 14.14 -7.97
C GLY A 479 -11.56 14.23 -6.45
N ALA A 480 -12.40 13.36 -5.87
CA ALA A 480 -12.62 13.35 -4.42
C ALA A 480 -11.32 13.06 -3.66
N GLY A 481 -10.97 13.90 -2.68
CA GLY A 481 -9.72 13.78 -1.93
C GLY A 481 -8.45 14.03 -2.76
N MET A 482 -8.55 14.46 -4.04
CA MET A 482 -7.41 14.76 -4.89
C MET A 482 -6.67 15.98 -4.32
N SER A 483 -5.43 15.76 -3.87
CA SER A 483 -4.63 16.77 -3.18
C SER A 483 -3.36 17.16 -3.94
N GLY A 484 -3.10 16.55 -5.10
CA GLY A 484 -2.01 16.92 -6.00
C GLY A 484 -2.09 16.25 -7.37
N GLY A 485 -1.28 16.73 -8.31
CA GLY A 485 -1.34 16.33 -9.72
C GLY A 485 -2.36 17.12 -10.53
N ILE A 486 -2.52 16.78 -11.80
CA ILE A 486 -3.43 17.47 -12.73
C ILE A 486 -4.21 16.43 -13.53
N ALA A 487 -5.52 16.62 -13.65
CA ALA A 487 -6.34 15.84 -14.57
C ALA A 487 -6.90 16.72 -15.70
N TYR A 488 -6.95 16.18 -16.91
CA TYR A 488 -7.51 16.80 -18.09
C TYR A 488 -8.67 15.93 -18.59
N VAL A 489 -9.84 16.52 -18.77
CA VAL A 489 -11.06 15.79 -19.13
C VAL A 489 -11.72 16.43 -20.33
N LEU A 490 -11.92 15.65 -21.40
CA LEU A 490 -12.66 16.05 -22.59
C LEU A 490 -14.17 16.07 -22.29
N ASP A 491 -14.84 17.17 -22.64
CA ASP A 491 -16.30 17.35 -22.48
C ASP A 491 -16.80 17.03 -21.07
N LEU A 492 -16.08 17.54 -20.06
CA LEU A 492 -16.38 17.31 -18.64
C LEU A 492 -17.80 17.79 -18.27
N ASP A 493 -18.55 16.93 -17.58
CA ASP A 493 -19.74 17.33 -16.82
C ASP A 493 -19.34 17.78 -15.41
N PRO A 494 -19.51 19.08 -15.06
CA PRO A 494 -19.19 19.58 -13.72
C PRO A 494 -19.97 18.91 -12.59
N LEU A 495 -21.14 18.32 -12.86
CA LEU A 495 -21.95 17.63 -11.85
C LEU A 495 -21.29 16.35 -11.32
N ASN A 496 -20.36 15.79 -12.10
CA ASN A 496 -19.62 14.60 -11.71
C ASN A 496 -18.39 14.92 -10.85
N VAL A 497 -17.98 16.18 -10.72
CA VAL A 497 -16.79 16.58 -9.97
C VAL A 497 -17.12 16.80 -8.50
N ASN A 498 -16.29 16.27 -7.60
CA ASN A 498 -16.36 16.62 -6.18
C ASN A 498 -15.70 17.99 -5.94
N PRO A 499 -16.43 19.01 -5.47
CA PRO A 499 -15.91 20.38 -5.38
C PRO A 499 -15.10 20.67 -4.10
N GLU A 500 -14.94 19.69 -3.20
CA GLU A 500 -14.35 19.88 -1.87
C GLU A 500 -12.92 20.42 -1.94
N MET A 501 -12.08 19.84 -2.80
CA MET A 501 -10.64 20.14 -2.85
C MET A 501 -10.15 20.67 -4.20
N VAL A 502 -10.92 20.50 -5.28
CA VAL A 502 -10.48 20.80 -6.66
C VAL A 502 -11.29 21.91 -7.29
N ASP A 503 -10.68 22.60 -8.24
CA ASP A 503 -11.31 23.57 -9.12
C ASP A 503 -11.29 23.10 -10.58
N ILE A 504 -12.33 23.47 -11.32
CA ILE A 504 -12.44 23.25 -12.77
C ILE A 504 -11.94 24.52 -13.47
N LEU A 505 -10.91 24.38 -14.30
CA LEU A 505 -10.21 25.48 -14.96
C LEU A 505 -10.11 25.21 -16.46
N ALA A 506 -9.98 26.27 -17.25
CA ALA A 506 -9.57 26.14 -18.65
C ALA A 506 -8.09 25.71 -18.74
N VAL A 507 -7.73 24.97 -19.79
CA VAL A 507 -6.32 24.62 -20.03
C VAL A 507 -5.53 25.88 -20.35
N SER A 508 -4.51 26.16 -19.55
CA SER A 508 -3.61 27.31 -19.77
C SER A 508 -2.75 27.09 -21.02
N SER A 509 -2.27 28.20 -21.62
CA SER A 509 -1.32 28.12 -22.73
C SER A 509 -0.02 27.38 -22.38
N GLN A 510 0.40 27.45 -21.11
CA GLN A 510 1.56 26.72 -20.60
C GLN A 510 1.34 25.21 -20.60
N ASN A 511 0.11 24.75 -20.34
CA ASN A 511 -0.23 23.33 -20.29
C ASN A 511 -0.65 22.77 -21.65
N ALA A 512 -1.10 23.62 -22.58
CA ALA A 512 -1.64 23.20 -23.87
C ALA A 512 -0.67 22.30 -24.67
N GLU A 513 0.61 22.66 -24.74
CA GLU A 513 1.61 21.88 -25.49
C GLU A 513 1.89 20.53 -24.83
N PHE A 514 1.96 20.49 -23.50
CA PHE A 514 2.14 19.26 -22.75
C PHE A 514 0.98 18.29 -22.96
N VAL A 515 -0.27 18.77 -22.84
CA VAL A 515 -1.46 17.95 -23.06
C VAL A 515 -1.49 17.42 -24.49
N LYS A 516 -1.17 18.27 -25.47
CA LYS A 516 -1.06 17.87 -26.87
C LYS A 516 -0.06 16.73 -27.06
N GLN A 517 1.14 16.86 -26.49
CA GLN A 517 2.17 15.82 -26.59
C GLN A 517 1.74 14.50 -25.95
N VAL A 518 1.08 14.55 -24.79
CA VAL A 518 0.58 13.35 -24.11
C VAL A 518 -0.49 12.63 -24.96
N ILE A 519 -1.39 13.39 -25.59
CA ILE A 519 -2.44 12.84 -26.46
C ILE A 519 -1.83 12.30 -27.77
N THR A 520 -0.83 12.98 -28.34
CA THR A 520 -0.08 12.49 -29.51
C THR A 520 0.59 11.14 -29.20
N ASN A 521 1.30 11.05 -28.08
CA ASN A 521 1.93 9.78 -27.67
C ASN A 521 0.90 8.66 -27.49
N PHE A 522 -0.27 8.99 -26.91
CA PHE A 522 -1.36 8.03 -26.78
C PHE A 522 -1.91 7.59 -28.14
N ALA A 523 -2.12 8.52 -29.07
CA ALA A 523 -2.58 8.22 -30.44
C ALA A 523 -1.58 7.33 -31.19
N ASP A 524 -0.28 7.60 -31.06
CA ASP A 524 0.78 6.83 -31.71
C ASP A 524 0.90 5.41 -31.15
N GLU A 525 0.78 5.26 -29.82
CA GLU A 525 0.93 3.96 -29.16
C GLU A 525 -0.33 3.08 -29.24
N THR A 526 -1.52 3.68 -29.35
CA THR A 526 -2.80 2.95 -29.29
C THR A 526 -3.62 2.96 -30.57
N GLU A 527 -3.25 3.82 -31.52
CA GLU A 527 -4.02 4.13 -32.73
C GLU A 527 -5.44 4.65 -32.43
N SER A 528 -5.68 5.25 -31.26
CA SER A 528 -6.98 5.81 -30.87
C SER A 528 -7.51 6.83 -31.90
N GLU A 529 -8.71 6.55 -32.42
CA GLU A 529 -9.42 7.45 -33.33
C GLU A 529 -9.91 8.70 -32.62
N VAL A 530 -10.34 8.58 -31.35
CA VAL A 530 -10.74 9.73 -30.53
C VAL A 530 -9.56 10.71 -30.38
N ALA A 531 -8.38 10.20 -30.05
CA ALA A 531 -7.19 11.02 -29.91
C ALA A 531 -6.78 11.67 -31.24
N LYS A 532 -6.80 10.93 -32.35
CA LYS A 532 -6.49 11.46 -33.69
C LYS A 532 -7.45 12.59 -34.07
N ASN A 533 -8.76 12.37 -33.92
CA ASN A 533 -9.79 13.38 -34.22
C ASN A 533 -9.67 14.62 -33.31
N LEU A 534 -9.23 14.45 -32.06
CA LEU A 534 -9.02 15.55 -31.13
C LEU A 534 -7.78 16.38 -31.48
N LEU A 535 -6.74 15.73 -32.02
CA LEU A 535 -5.51 16.40 -32.48
C LEU A 535 -5.72 17.17 -33.78
N GLU A 536 -6.68 16.75 -34.61
CA GLU A 536 -7.20 17.57 -35.70
C GLU A 536 -7.83 18.85 -35.14
N ASN A 537 -7.58 20.00 -35.74
CA ASN A 537 -8.08 21.30 -35.28
C ASN A 537 -7.83 21.59 -33.78
N TRP A 538 -6.64 21.23 -33.29
CA TRP A 538 -6.24 21.31 -31.86
C TRP A 538 -6.67 22.59 -31.14
N SER A 539 -6.51 23.76 -31.76
CA SER A 539 -6.85 25.05 -31.13
C SER A 539 -8.33 25.16 -30.74
N GLU A 540 -9.23 24.60 -31.54
CA GLU A 540 -10.66 24.57 -31.25
C GLU A 540 -10.97 23.47 -30.22
N ASN A 541 -10.45 22.27 -30.45
CA ASN A 541 -10.66 21.11 -29.61
C ASN A 541 -10.12 21.28 -28.18
N LEU A 542 -9.07 22.09 -27.98
CA LEU A 542 -8.54 22.42 -26.67
C LEU A 542 -9.59 23.07 -25.75
N THR A 543 -10.54 23.83 -26.31
CA THR A 543 -11.60 24.50 -25.53
C THR A 543 -12.59 23.53 -24.89
N ARG A 544 -12.64 22.29 -25.38
CA ARG A 544 -13.46 21.20 -24.85
C ARG A 544 -12.79 20.45 -23.71
N ILE A 545 -11.49 20.67 -23.49
CA ILE A 545 -10.74 20.03 -22.40
C ILE A 545 -10.81 20.94 -21.17
N SER A 546 -11.31 20.38 -20.07
CA SER A 546 -11.25 20.99 -18.74
C SER A 546 -10.03 20.49 -17.98
N MET A 547 -9.39 21.38 -17.22
CA MET A 547 -8.31 21.06 -16.30
C MET A 547 -8.84 21.03 -14.87
N ILE A 548 -8.66 19.92 -14.18
CA ILE A 548 -8.98 19.75 -12.76
C ILE A 548 -7.70 19.92 -11.95
N LEU A 549 -7.71 20.89 -11.02
CA LEU A 549 -6.54 21.24 -10.22
C LEU A 549 -6.90 21.38 -8.72
N PRO A 550 -6.21 20.68 -7.81
CA PRO A 550 -6.42 20.85 -6.37
C PRO A 550 -5.95 22.21 -5.85
N ARG A 551 -6.75 22.85 -4.99
CA ARG A 551 -6.49 24.22 -4.47
C ARG A 551 -5.18 24.34 -3.69
N ASP A 552 -4.94 23.42 -2.77
CA ASP A 552 -3.72 23.45 -1.95
C ASP A 552 -2.47 23.15 -2.80
N TYR A 553 -2.59 22.26 -3.79
CA TYR A 553 -1.54 22.01 -4.76
C TYR A 553 -1.25 23.25 -5.61
N ALA A 554 -2.28 23.91 -6.13
CA ALA A 554 -2.16 25.16 -6.87
C ALA A 554 -1.47 26.26 -6.04
N ARG A 555 -1.82 26.37 -4.74
CA ARG A 555 -1.17 27.28 -3.80
C ARG A 555 0.32 26.97 -3.68
N VAL A 556 0.69 25.70 -3.44
CA VAL A 556 2.10 25.30 -3.36
C VAL A 556 2.84 25.58 -4.67
N LEU A 557 2.27 25.26 -5.83
CA LEU A 557 2.88 25.55 -7.13
C LEU A 557 3.13 27.06 -7.32
N SER A 558 2.19 27.91 -6.91
CA SER A 558 2.37 29.37 -6.99
C SER A 558 3.47 29.89 -6.04
N ILE A 559 3.65 29.27 -4.87
CA ILE A 559 4.75 29.58 -3.95
C ILE A 559 6.08 29.16 -4.56
N ILE A 560 6.16 27.95 -5.14
CA ILE A 560 7.35 27.44 -5.82
C ILE A 560 7.72 28.37 -6.99
N ALA A 561 6.77 28.73 -7.85
CA ALA A 561 7.00 29.65 -8.97
C ALA A 561 7.38 31.07 -8.51
N ARG A 562 6.94 31.52 -7.33
CA ARG A 562 7.42 32.77 -6.73
C ARG A 562 8.87 32.61 -6.26
N ALA A 563 9.18 31.53 -5.55
CA ALA A 563 10.53 31.25 -5.07
C ALA A 563 11.55 31.22 -6.20
N GLU A 564 11.22 30.56 -7.32
CA GLU A 564 12.05 30.50 -8.52
C GLU A 564 12.29 31.88 -9.14
N ARG A 565 11.24 32.73 -9.22
CA ARG A 565 11.37 34.11 -9.73
C ARG A 565 12.19 35.01 -8.82
N GLU A 566 12.14 34.78 -7.51
CA GLU A 566 12.82 35.59 -6.49
C GLU A 566 14.20 35.04 -6.09
N GLY A 567 14.60 33.88 -6.60
CA GLY A 567 15.86 33.21 -6.25
C GLY A 567 15.89 32.69 -4.80
N LEU A 568 14.73 32.41 -4.22
CA LEU A 568 14.57 31.92 -2.85
C LEU A 568 14.42 30.40 -2.81
N SER A 569 14.66 29.80 -1.64
CA SER A 569 14.38 28.38 -1.43
C SER A 569 12.88 28.12 -1.42
N ALA A 570 12.40 27.36 -2.41
CA ALA A 570 11.00 26.97 -2.51
C ALA A 570 10.54 26.19 -1.28
N ASP A 571 11.40 25.29 -0.79
CA ASP A 571 11.15 24.46 0.39
C ASP A 571 10.97 25.28 1.65
N GLU A 572 11.82 26.29 1.87
CA GLU A 572 11.73 27.16 3.05
C GLU A 572 10.45 28.01 3.00
N LEU A 573 10.11 28.55 1.83
CA LEU A 573 8.91 29.35 1.66
C LEU A 573 7.62 28.53 1.84
N VAL A 574 7.59 27.30 1.34
CA VAL A 574 6.44 26.40 1.55
C VAL A 574 6.30 26.07 3.04
N MET A 575 7.39 25.73 3.72
CA MET A 575 7.31 25.39 5.15
C MET A 575 6.97 26.60 6.01
N ALA A 576 7.42 27.81 5.68
CA ALA A 576 7.00 29.04 6.34
C ALA A 576 5.49 29.29 6.14
N ALA A 577 4.98 29.12 4.93
CA ALA A 577 3.54 29.31 4.66
C ALA A 577 2.64 28.32 5.43
N VAL A 578 3.12 27.10 5.67
CA VAL A 578 2.36 26.03 6.35
C VAL A 578 2.46 26.14 7.87
N ASN A 579 3.60 26.58 8.40
CA ASN A 579 3.84 26.62 9.84
C ASN A 579 3.41 27.93 10.51
N GLY A 580 3.06 28.96 9.72
CA GLY A 580 2.83 30.32 10.22
C GLY A 580 4.14 31.01 10.58
#